data_AF-A0A8T4VCM2-F1
#
_entry.id   AF-A0A8T4VCM2-F1
#
_cell.length_a   1.000
_cell.length_b   1.000
_cell.length_c   1.000
_cell.angle_alpha   90.00
_cell.angle_beta   90.00
_cell.angle_gamma   90.00
#
_symmetry.space_group_name_H-M   'P 1'
#
loop_
_entity.id
_entity.type
_entity.pdbx_description
1 polymer ?
#
loop_
_entity_poly.entity_id
_entity_poly.type
_entity_poly.pdbx_seq_one_letter_code
_entity_poly.pdbx_strand_id
1 'polypeptide(L)'
;MVFWLFKRKEDKEAHRKIDQVHRILKNSFENVKNDIEELGEWHRTLQVSHKEHRYKIEEINERLKRLENLIFSMNYKSREIIKETPKIEKQIEKDEDEKMEHNDEDILNILTATQVNMFVKLYHLQKQVGSKISYKSLAAIIYRDKKYSEVRSTLSEYISFLVDHNLVRKYRKGKESYAGITERGLELLKQLDKDELEAIDKKED
;
A
#
# COMPACT_ATOMS: atom_id res chain seq x y z
N MET A 1 1.36 69.88 58.02
CA MET A 1 0.47 68.73 58.34
C MET A 1 -0.14 68.02 57.12
N VAL A 2 0.20 68.37 55.87
CA VAL A 2 -0.44 67.77 54.67
C VAL A 2 0.32 66.56 54.11
N PHE A 3 1.62 66.42 54.38
CA PHE A 3 2.47 65.33 53.86
C PHE A 3 2.14 63.92 54.42
N TRP A 4 1.47 63.84 55.58
CA TRP A 4 1.12 62.54 56.20
C TRP A 4 -0.11 61.88 55.56
N LEU A 5 -0.96 62.67 54.87
CA LEU A 5 -2.15 62.17 54.17
C LEU A 5 -1.81 61.56 52.80
N PHE A 6 -0.70 61.96 52.16
CA PHE A 6 -0.27 61.41 50.87
C PHE A 6 0.44 60.05 51.02
N LYS A 7 1.28 59.87 52.05
CA LYS A 7 1.91 58.55 52.34
C LYS A 7 0.88 57.44 52.60
N ARG A 8 -0.22 57.75 53.29
CA ARG A 8 -1.31 56.80 53.53
C ARG A 8 -2.07 56.38 52.27
N LYS A 9 -2.00 57.14 51.17
CA LYS A 9 -2.62 56.77 49.89
C LYS A 9 -1.71 55.85 49.07
N GLU A 10 -0.41 56.13 49.04
CA GLU A 10 0.59 55.27 48.38
C GLU A 10 0.65 53.86 49.00
N ASP A 11 0.65 53.76 50.34
CA ASP A 11 0.68 52.44 51.02
C ASP A 11 -0.58 51.61 50.71
N LYS A 12 -1.75 52.24 50.64
CA LYS A 12 -3.00 51.57 50.27
C LYS A 12 -3.01 51.11 48.82
N GLU A 13 -2.39 51.87 47.92
CA GLU A 13 -2.26 51.50 46.51
C GLU A 13 -1.27 50.34 46.32
N ALA A 14 -0.17 50.34 47.07
CA ALA A 14 0.79 49.23 47.09
C ALA A 14 0.13 47.92 47.59
N HIS A 15 -0.65 47.98 48.67
CA HIS A 15 -1.39 46.81 49.18
C HIS A 15 -2.41 46.29 48.15
N ARG A 16 -3.12 47.18 47.45
CA ARG A 16 -4.06 46.79 46.39
C ARG A 16 -3.35 46.09 45.22
N LYS A 17 -2.18 46.57 44.81
CA LYS A 17 -1.37 45.94 43.75
C LYS A 17 -0.88 44.56 44.19
N ILE A 18 -0.45 44.41 45.44
CA ILE A 18 -0.05 43.11 46.01
C ILE A 18 -1.24 42.15 46.06
N ASP A 19 -2.42 42.60 46.50
CA ASP A 19 -3.64 41.78 46.50
C ASP A 19 -4.04 41.36 45.08
N GLN A 20 -3.89 42.26 44.11
CA GLN A 20 -4.16 41.96 42.70
C GLN A 20 -3.19 40.92 42.15
N VAL A 21 -1.89 41.05 42.43
CA VAL A 21 -0.88 40.05 42.06
C VAL A 21 -1.20 38.71 42.74
N HIS A 22 -1.56 38.71 44.02
CA HIS A 22 -1.93 37.50 44.74
C HIS A 22 -3.16 36.80 44.13
N ARG A 23 -4.18 37.56 43.73
CA ARG A 23 -5.35 37.02 43.02
C ARG A 23 -4.97 36.44 41.65
N ILE A 24 -4.15 37.15 40.87
CA ILE A 24 -3.69 36.65 39.56
C ILE A 24 -2.88 35.37 39.75
N LEU A 25 -1.96 35.33 40.71
CA LEU A 25 -1.18 34.12 41.02
C LEU A 25 -2.10 32.96 41.41
N LYS A 26 -3.06 33.22 42.30
CA LYS A 26 -4.01 32.20 42.75
C LYS A 26 -4.81 31.64 41.57
N ASN A 27 -5.32 32.52 40.70
CA ASN A 27 -6.06 32.11 39.51
C ASN A 27 -5.18 31.30 38.54
N SER A 28 -3.92 31.70 38.35
CA SER A 28 -2.98 30.94 37.52
C SER A 28 -2.68 29.56 38.10
N PHE A 29 -2.50 29.44 39.42
CA PHE A 29 -2.32 28.14 40.08
C PHE A 29 -3.58 27.26 39.99
N GLU A 30 -4.76 27.86 40.11
CA GLU A 30 -6.03 27.14 39.98
C GLU A 30 -6.24 26.65 38.54
N ASN A 31 -5.91 27.46 37.53
CA ASN A 31 -5.92 27.04 36.13
C ASN A 31 -4.92 25.91 35.87
N VAL A 32 -3.67 26.03 36.31
CA VAL A 32 -2.66 24.96 36.17
C VAL A 32 -3.10 23.67 36.85
N LYS A 33 -3.76 23.77 38.00
CA LYS A 33 -4.31 22.61 38.70
C LYS A 33 -5.42 21.94 37.86
N ASN A 34 -6.35 22.73 37.32
CA ASN A 34 -7.42 22.22 36.47
C ASN A 34 -6.84 21.55 35.21
N ASP A 35 -5.83 22.16 34.57
CA ASP A 35 -5.15 21.58 33.40
C ASP A 35 -4.49 20.22 33.74
N ILE A 36 -3.87 20.09 34.92
CA ILE A 36 -3.29 18.82 35.39
C ILE A 36 -4.38 17.75 35.60
N GLU A 37 -5.54 18.14 36.14
CA GLU A 37 -6.69 17.24 36.32
C GLU A 37 -7.23 16.77 34.95
N GLU A 38 -7.41 17.68 33.99
CA GLU A 38 -7.82 17.35 32.62
C GLU A 38 -6.82 16.43 31.92
N LEU A 39 -5.52 16.67 32.06
CA LEU A 39 -4.47 15.77 31.53
C LEU A 39 -4.53 14.38 32.17
N GLY A 40 -4.86 14.31 33.46
CA GLY A 40 -5.06 13.05 34.17
C GLY A 40 -6.25 12.26 33.65
N GLU A 41 -7.36 12.93 33.36
CA GLU A 41 -8.54 12.32 32.74
C GLU A 41 -8.26 11.86 31.31
N TRP A 42 -7.62 12.71 30.50
CA TRP A 42 -7.22 12.36 29.14
C TRP A 42 -6.30 11.14 29.12
N HIS A 43 -5.30 11.07 30.00
CA HIS A 43 -4.43 9.89 30.13
C HIS A 43 -5.21 8.62 30.49
N ARG A 44 -6.22 8.71 31.38
CA ARG A 44 -7.10 7.57 31.70
C ARG A 44 -7.90 7.12 30.47
N THR A 45 -8.47 8.06 29.71
CA THR A 45 -9.22 7.72 28.48
C THR A 45 -8.35 7.06 27.42
N LEU A 46 -7.11 7.53 27.25
CA LEU A 46 -6.14 6.89 26.35
C LEU A 46 -5.82 5.45 26.78
N GLN A 47 -5.64 5.19 28.08
CA GLN A 47 -5.39 3.83 28.55
C GLN A 47 -6.57 2.88 28.28
N VAL A 48 -7.81 3.37 28.40
CA VAL A 48 -9.00 2.58 28.05
C VAL A 48 -9.04 2.32 26.54
N SER A 49 -8.79 3.34 25.71
CA SER A 49 -8.72 3.21 24.25
C SER A 49 -7.66 2.20 23.81
N HIS A 50 -6.48 2.21 24.44
CA HIS A 50 -5.41 1.25 24.13
C HIS A 50 -5.81 -0.19 24.46
N LYS A 51 -6.56 -0.42 25.55
CA LYS A 51 -7.11 -1.75 25.86
C LYS A 51 -8.11 -2.19 24.80
N GLU A 52 -9.05 -1.33 24.40
CA GLU A 52 -10.02 -1.63 23.36
C GLU A 52 -9.37 -1.93 22.00
N HIS A 53 -8.37 -1.13 21.60
CA HIS A 53 -7.62 -1.39 20.37
C HIS A 53 -6.87 -2.72 20.43
N ARG A 54 -6.32 -3.09 21.59
CA ARG A 54 -5.68 -4.40 21.78
C ARG A 54 -6.67 -5.55 21.58
N TYR A 55 -7.89 -5.45 22.11
CA TYR A 55 -8.93 -6.46 21.88
C TYR A 55 -9.30 -6.59 20.41
N LYS A 56 -9.48 -5.47 19.69
CA LYS A 56 -9.77 -5.48 18.25
C LYS A 56 -8.64 -6.09 17.42
N ILE A 57 -7.38 -5.81 17.78
CA ILE A 57 -6.21 -6.39 17.13
C ILE A 57 -6.16 -7.90 17.36
N GLU A 58 -6.42 -8.36 18.58
CA GLU A 58 -6.45 -9.79 18.89
C GLU A 58 -7.58 -10.51 18.12
N GLU A 59 -8.75 -9.90 18.04
CA GLU A 59 -9.88 -10.42 17.25
C GLU A 59 -9.52 -10.55 15.76
N ILE A 60 -8.85 -9.55 15.18
CA ILE A 60 -8.38 -9.59 13.79
C ILE A 60 -7.34 -10.71 13.62
N ASN A 61 -6.40 -10.86 14.54
CA ASN A 61 -5.40 -11.92 14.50
C ASN A 61 -6.04 -13.32 14.56
N GLU A 62 -7.06 -13.51 15.39
CA GLU A 62 -7.82 -14.77 15.42
C GLU A 62 -8.54 -15.05 14.10
N ARG A 63 -9.19 -14.03 13.52
CA ARG A 63 -9.84 -14.16 12.20
C ARG A 63 -8.84 -14.51 11.11
N LEU A 64 -7.66 -13.91 11.14
CA LEU A 64 -6.59 -14.17 10.19
C LEU A 64 -6.07 -15.60 10.32
N LYS A 65 -5.82 -16.08 11.55
CA LYS A 65 -5.47 -17.48 11.81
C LYS A 65 -6.53 -18.46 11.30
N ARG A 66 -7.83 -18.14 11.42
CA ARG A 66 -8.91 -18.99 10.89
C ARG A 66 -8.85 -19.06 9.36
N LEU A 67 -8.60 -17.93 8.69
CA LEU A 67 -8.43 -17.90 7.23
C LEU A 67 -7.19 -18.68 6.78
N GLU A 68 -6.07 -18.52 7.47
CA GLU A 68 -4.85 -19.30 7.21
C GLU A 68 -5.11 -20.79 7.34
N ASN A 69 -5.81 -21.23 8.40
CA ASN A 69 -6.17 -22.63 8.58
C ASN A 69 -7.12 -23.15 7.49
N LEU A 70 -8.08 -22.33 7.04
CA LEU A 70 -8.97 -22.67 5.93
C LEU A 70 -8.19 -22.85 4.63
N ILE A 71 -7.32 -21.91 4.29
CA ILE A 71 -6.44 -21.98 3.11
C ILE A 71 -5.55 -23.21 3.19
N PHE A 72 -4.95 -23.47 4.36
CA PHE A 72 -4.12 -24.65 4.57
C PHE A 72 -4.91 -25.95 4.36
N SER A 73 -6.14 -26.03 4.87
CA SER A 73 -6.99 -27.21 4.70
C SER A 73 -7.44 -27.43 3.24
N MET A 74 -7.68 -26.35 2.48
CA MET A 74 -7.98 -26.42 1.04
C MET A 74 -6.76 -26.87 0.22
N ASN A 75 -5.58 -26.35 0.56
CA ASN A 75 -4.33 -26.76 -0.06
C ASN A 75 -3.94 -28.20 0.28
N TYR A 76 -4.26 -28.68 1.49
CA TYR A 76 -4.00 -30.07 1.87
C TYR A 76 -4.88 -31.05 1.10
N LYS A 77 -6.19 -30.74 0.94
CA LYS A 77 -7.11 -31.53 0.10
C LYS A 77 -6.69 -31.56 -1.37
N SER A 78 -6.15 -30.46 -1.88
CA SER A 78 -5.65 -30.39 -3.27
C SER A 78 -4.34 -31.17 -3.47
N ARG A 79 -3.54 -31.35 -2.41
CA ARG A 79 -2.27 -32.10 -2.46
C ARG A 79 -2.39 -33.61 -2.28
N GLU A 80 -3.49 -34.14 -1.73
CA GLU A 80 -3.70 -35.60 -1.66
C GLU A 80 -4.00 -36.22 -3.03
N ILE A 81 -4.39 -35.42 -4.02
CA ILE A 81 -4.60 -35.86 -5.41
C ILE A 81 -3.25 -36.02 -6.17
N ILE A 82 -2.14 -35.49 -5.63
CA ILE A 82 -0.84 -35.36 -6.35
C ILE A 82 0.26 -36.26 -5.73
N LYS A 83 -0.07 -37.19 -4.82
CA LYS A 83 0.92 -38.03 -4.11
C LYS A 83 1.45 -39.26 -4.88
N GLU A 84 1.20 -39.40 -6.17
CA GLU A 84 1.86 -40.41 -7.02
C GLU A 84 2.82 -39.76 -8.01
N THR A 85 3.95 -39.25 -7.54
CA THR A 85 5.22 -39.24 -8.31
C THR A 85 6.40 -38.84 -7.41
N PRO A 86 7.54 -39.53 -7.50
CA PRO A 86 8.63 -39.37 -6.54
C PRO A 86 9.55 -38.17 -6.87
N LYS A 87 10.01 -37.54 -5.79
CA LYS A 87 10.97 -36.44 -5.73
C LYS A 87 12.32 -36.77 -6.37
N ILE A 88 12.89 -35.83 -7.11
CA ILE A 88 14.35 -35.67 -7.25
C ILE A 88 14.70 -34.22 -6.89
N GLU A 89 15.35 -34.04 -5.74
CA GLU A 89 16.05 -32.82 -5.36
C GLU A 89 17.47 -32.84 -5.96
N LYS A 90 17.81 -31.77 -6.70
CA LYS A 90 19.11 -31.06 -6.74
C LYS A 90 19.43 -30.57 -8.16
N GLN A 91 19.17 -29.29 -8.44
CA GLN A 91 20.21 -28.29 -8.71
C GLN A 91 19.55 -26.93 -8.94
N ILE A 92 20.04 -25.94 -8.20
CA ILE A 92 19.69 -24.53 -8.31
C ILE A 92 20.52 -23.96 -9.46
N GLU A 93 19.88 -23.14 -10.28
CA GLU A 93 20.38 -22.39 -11.47
C GLU A 93 20.16 -23.06 -12.83
N LYS A 94 19.27 -22.42 -13.61
CA LYS A 94 18.76 -22.71 -14.97
C LYS A 94 17.55 -23.64 -15.02
N ASP A 95 16.62 -23.21 -15.87
CA ASP A 95 15.39 -23.89 -16.28
C ASP A 95 14.20 -23.80 -15.30
N GLU A 96 13.71 -22.57 -15.10
CA GLU A 96 12.27 -22.36 -14.92
C GLU A 96 11.63 -22.09 -16.29
N ASP A 97 11.64 -23.13 -17.13
CA ASP A 97 10.64 -23.36 -18.17
C ASP A 97 9.90 -24.66 -17.80
N GLU A 98 9.38 -24.72 -16.57
CA GLU A 98 8.25 -25.62 -16.32
C GLU A 98 7.07 -25.03 -17.11
N LYS A 99 6.94 -25.50 -18.35
CA LYS A 99 5.74 -25.30 -19.15
C LYS A 99 4.57 -25.96 -18.42
N MET A 100 3.93 -25.21 -17.54
CA MET A 100 2.53 -25.46 -17.23
C MET A 100 1.80 -25.37 -18.58
N GLU A 101 1.38 -26.52 -19.10
CA GLU A 101 0.37 -26.63 -20.16
C GLU A 101 -0.95 -26.07 -19.62
N HIS A 102 -1.01 -24.75 -19.52
CA HIS A 102 -2.25 -24.03 -19.41
C HIS A 102 -2.73 -23.77 -20.83
N ASN A 103 -3.96 -24.21 -21.10
CA ASN A 103 -4.67 -23.96 -22.35
C ASN A 103 -4.68 -22.44 -22.59
N ASP A 104 -4.11 -21.96 -23.70
CA ASP A 104 -3.88 -20.52 -23.90
C ASP A 104 -5.19 -19.71 -23.97
N GLU A 105 -6.28 -20.33 -24.44
CA GLU A 105 -7.63 -19.75 -24.43
C GLU A 105 -8.14 -19.45 -23.00
N ASP A 106 -7.74 -20.24 -22.01
CA ASP A 106 -8.13 -20.01 -20.61
C ASP A 106 -7.40 -18.81 -20.00
N ILE A 107 -6.16 -18.53 -20.44
CA ILE A 107 -5.34 -17.46 -19.85
C ILE A 107 -5.90 -16.08 -20.17
N LEU A 108 -6.35 -15.86 -21.41
CA LEU A 108 -6.96 -14.59 -21.80
C LEU A 108 -8.24 -14.30 -21.01
N ASN A 109 -9.02 -15.33 -20.73
CA ASN A 109 -10.26 -15.22 -19.95
C ASN A 109 -10.02 -14.92 -18.46
N ILE A 110 -8.84 -15.28 -17.94
CA ILE A 110 -8.43 -15.01 -16.56
C ILE A 110 -7.97 -13.55 -16.40
N LEU A 111 -7.44 -12.93 -17.46
CA LEU A 111 -6.93 -11.57 -17.41
C LEU A 111 -8.07 -10.54 -17.40
N THR A 112 -7.96 -9.57 -16.48
CA THR A 112 -8.85 -8.40 -16.48
C THR A 112 -8.58 -7.52 -17.71
N ALA A 113 -9.59 -6.76 -18.16
CA ALA A 113 -9.44 -5.83 -19.28
C ALA A 113 -8.25 -4.86 -19.13
N THR A 114 -7.98 -4.41 -17.89
CA THR A 114 -6.85 -3.53 -17.58
C THR A 114 -5.51 -4.25 -17.75
N GLN A 115 -5.41 -5.53 -17.35
CA GLN A 115 -4.20 -6.33 -17.54
C GLN A 115 -3.97 -6.65 -19.01
N VAL A 116 -5.02 -6.94 -19.77
CA VAL A 116 -4.95 -7.13 -21.24
C VAL A 116 -4.47 -5.84 -21.92
N ASN A 117 -5.08 -4.69 -21.62
CA ASN A 117 -4.64 -3.40 -22.15
C ASN A 117 -3.17 -3.14 -21.80
N MET A 118 -2.77 -3.34 -20.54
CA MET A 118 -1.38 -3.19 -20.11
C MET A 118 -0.42 -4.09 -20.90
N PHE A 119 -0.80 -5.34 -21.12
CA PHE A 119 0.00 -6.31 -21.85
C PHE A 119 0.16 -5.92 -23.33
N VAL A 120 -0.92 -5.48 -23.98
CA VAL A 120 -0.92 -4.95 -25.35
C VAL A 120 -0.06 -3.69 -25.46
N LYS A 121 -0.25 -2.70 -24.58
CA LYS A 121 0.56 -1.46 -24.58
C LYS A 121 2.05 -1.75 -24.36
N LEU A 122 2.37 -2.69 -23.46
CA LEU A 122 3.74 -3.14 -23.25
C LEU A 122 4.34 -3.71 -24.55
N TYR A 123 3.56 -4.49 -25.32
CA TYR A 123 3.99 -5.04 -26.60
C TYR A 123 4.30 -3.97 -27.63
N HIS A 124 3.37 -3.03 -27.83
CA HIS A 124 3.57 -1.92 -28.77
C HIS A 124 4.81 -1.10 -28.42
N LEU A 125 5.00 -0.81 -27.13
CA LEU A 125 6.18 -0.06 -26.68
C LEU A 125 7.47 -0.83 -26.90
N GLN A 126 7.51 -2.11 -26.53
CA GLN A 126 8.69 -2.94 -26.74
C GLN A 126 9.02 -3.07 -28.23
N LYS A 127 8.01 -3.17 -29.10
CA LYS A 127 8.18 -3.20 -30.55
C LYS A 127 8.71 -1.89 -31.12
N GLN A 128 8.26 -0.74 -30.60
CA GLN A 128 8.74 0.59 -31.03
C GLN A 128 10.17 0.87 -30.59
N VAL A 129 10.51 0.55 -29.33
CA VAL A 129 11.81 0.86 -28.75
C VAL A 129 12.86 -0.21 -29.07
N GLY A 130 12.43 -1.45 -29.34
CA GLY A 130 13.34 -2.60 -29.52
C GLY A 130 14.04 -3.04 -28.23
N SER A 131 13.55 -2.62 -27.06
CA SER A 131 14.15 -2.96 -25.78
C SER A 131 13.10 -3.10 -24.66
N LYS A 132 13.53 -3.61 -23.51
CA LYS A 132 12.69 -3.81 -22.32
C LYS A 132 12.17 -2.47 -21.80
N ILE A 133 10.90 -2.43 -21.42
CA ILE A 133 10.23 -1.18 -21.06
C ILE A 133 10.30 -0.95 -19.56
N SER A 134 10.69 0.25 -19.15
CA SER A 134 10.71 0.61 -17.74
C SER A 134 9.29 0.74 -17.19
N TYR A 135 9.11 0.38 -15.92
CA TYR A 135 7.81 0.51 -15.25
C TYR A 135 7.31 1.96 -15.25
N LYS A 136 8.23 2.92 -15.12
CA LYS A 136 7.91 4.35 -15.15
C LYS A 136 7.38 4.78 -16.52
N SER A 137 7.99 4.29 -17.60
CA SER A 137 7.56 4.57 -18.97
C SER A 137 6.20 3.94 -19.26
N LEU A 138 5.99 2.69 -18.84
CA LEU A 138 4.72 2.00 -19.00
C LEU A 138 3.58 2.72 -18.24
N ALA A 139 3.85 3.15 -17.01
CA ALA A 139 2.89 3.91 -16.20
C ALA A 139 2.49 5.24 -16.86
N ALA A 140 3.43 5.96 -17.47
CA ALA A 140 3.15 7.24 -18.10
C ALA A 140 2.17 7.13 -19.28
N ILE A 141 2.09 5.95 -19.90
CA ILE A 141 1.22 5.71 -21.06
C ILE A 141 -0.16 5.23 -20.63
N ILE A 142 -0.21 4.29 -19.68
CA ILE A 142 -1.47 3.71 -19.20
C ILE A 142 -2.20 4.68 -18.25
N TYR A 143 -1.47 5.49 -17.49
CA TYR A 143 -2.03 6.40 -16.49
C TYR A 143 -1.57 7.84 -16.75
N ARG A 144 -2.07 8.45 -17.84
CA ARG A 144 -1.67 9.81 -18.28
C ARG A 144 -1.82 10.88 -17.19
N ASP A 145 -2.87 10.77 -16.37
CA ASP A 145 -3.20 11.77 -15.35
C ASP A 145 -2.64 11.48 -13.96
N LYS A 146 -1.92 10.36 -13.76
CA LYS A 146 -1.43 9.94 -12.43
C LYS A 146 0.08 9.95 -12.36
N LYS A 147 0.61 10.29 -11.18
CA LYS A 147 2.05 10.20 -10.94
C LYS A 147 2.45 8.74 -10.73
N TYR A 148 3.64 8.36 -11.21
CA TYR A 148 4.16 7.01 -11.06
C TYR A 148 4.14 6.52 -9.59
N SER A 149 4.41 7.39 -8.63
CA SER A 149 4.38 7.05 -7.20
C SER A 149 3.02 6.53 -6.71
N GLU A 150 1.93 6.99 -7.31
CA GLU A 150 0.56 6.64 -6.94
C GLU A 150 0.14 5.29 -7.53
N VAL A 151 0.65 4.96 -8.72
CA VAL A 151 0.28 3.74 -9.46
C VAL A 151 1.33 2.64 -9.37
N ARG A 152 2.49 2.89 -8.76
CA ARG A 152 3.64 1.96 -8.72
C ARG A 152 3.27 0.59 -8.17
N SER A 153 2.52 0.53 -7.07
CA SER A 153 2.15 -0.74 -6.42
C SER A 153 1.20 -1.54 -7.30
N THR A 154 0.15 -0.91 -7.81
CA THR A 154 -0.84 -1.51 -8.72
C THR A 154 -0.19 -2.00 -10.01
N LEU A 155 0.69 -1.19 -10.61
CA LEU A 155 1.45 -1.59 -11.79
C LEU A 155 2.33 -2.82 -11.50
N SER A 156 3.02 -2.82 -10.36
CA SER A 156 3.87 -3.94 -9.98
C SER A 156 3.07 -5.23 -9.76
N GLU A 157 1.86 -5.12 -9.22
CA GLU A 157 0.93 -6.23 -9.01
C GLU A 157 0.42 -6.79 -10.34
N TYR A 158 -0.04 -5.93 -11.26
CA TYR A 158 -0.46 -6.37 -12.59
C TYR A 158 0.67 -7.02 -13.38
N ILE A 159 1.89 -6.49 -13.30
CA ILE A 159 3.04 -7.14 -13.95
C ILE A 159 3.44 -8.42 -13.22
N SER A 160 3.27 -8.54 -11.89
CA SER A 160 3.45 -9.83 -11.20
C SER A 160 2.50 -10.87 -11.77
N PHE A 161 1.23 -10.53 -11.91
CA PHE A 161 0.23 -11.44 -12.47
C PHE A 161 0.63 -11.93 -13.88
N LEU A 162 1.05 -11.02 -14.76
CA LEU A 162 1.52 -11.37 -16.10
C LEU A 162 2.80 -12.25 -16.08
N VAL A 163 3.64 -12.12 -15.05
CA VAL A 163 4.82 -12.97 -14.85
C VAL A 163 4.43 -14.35 -14.35
N ASP A 164 3.48 -14.44 -13.44
CA ASP A 164 3.00 -15.71 -12.88
C ASP A 164 2.40 -16.61 -13.99
N HIS A 165 1.84 -16.00 -15.04
CA HIS A 165 1.36 -16.68 -16.24
C HIS A 165 2.40 -16.80 -17.37
N ASN A 166 3.67 -16.46 -17.11
CA ASN A 166 4.78 -16.50 -18.07
C ASN A 166 4.53 -15.69 -19.36
N LEU A 167 3.77 -14.60 -19.30
CA LEU A 167 3.52 -13.70 -20.43
C LEU A 167 4.54 -12.56 -20.50
N VAL A 168 5.06 -12.17 -19.34
CA VAL A 168 6.03 -11.09 -19.17
C VAL A 168 7.15 -11.58 -18.26
N ARG A 169 8.36 -11.06 -18.47
CA ARG A 169 9.53 -11.29 -17.62
C ARG A 169 9.99 -9.97 -17.00
N LYS A 170 10.29 -10.02 -15.71
CA LYS A 170 10.81 -8.87 -14.95
C LYS A 170 12.33 -8.81 -15.00
N TYR A 171 12.84 -7.60 -15.11
CA TYR A 171 14.27 -7.31 -15.03
C TYR A 171 14.52 -6.13 -14.11
N ARG A 172 15.66 -6.15 -13.42
CA ARG A 172 16.09 -5.02 -12.58
C ARG A 172 17.48 -4.58 -13.01
N LYS A 173 17.64 -3.28 -13.25
CA LYS A 173 18.94 -2.67 -13.53
C LYS A 173 19.11 -1.49 -12.57
N GLY A 174 19.94 -1.70 -11.55
CA GLY A 174 20.12 -0.72 -10.47
C GLY A 174 18.83 -0.45 -9.69
N LYS A 175 18.37 0.80 -9.70
CA LYS A 175 17.16 1.26 -9.00
C LYS A 175 15.88 1.16 -9.84
N GLU A 176 15.97 0.73 -11.10
CA GLU A 176 14.85 0.68 -12.02
C GLU A 176 14.42 -0.76 -12.34
N SER A 177 13.10 -0.91 -12.50
CA SER A 177 12.45 -2.16 -12.89
C SER A 177 11.94 -2.06 -14.32
N TYR A 178 12.13 -3.13 -15.07
CA TYR A 178 11.77 -3.26 -16.48
C TYR A 178 10.94 -4.52 -16.70
N ALA A 179 10.08 -4.47 -17.69
CA ALA A 179 9.28 -5.58 -18.16
C ALA A 179 9.64 -5.87 -19.63
N GLY A 180 9.65 -7.15 -20.00
CA GLY A 180 9.75 -7.58 -21.38
C GLY A 180 8.85 -8.77 -21.64
N ILE A 181 8.22 -8.81 -22.81
CA ILE A 181 7.33 -9.90 -23.21
C ILE A 181 8.14 -11.18 -23.50
N THR A 182 7.63 -12.32 -23.05
CA THR A 182 8.20 -13.65 -23.28
C THR A 182 7.82 -14.21 -24.64
N GLU A 183 8.43 -15.32 -25.06
CA GLU A 183 8.05 -16.00 -26.30
C GLU A 183 6.58 -16.45 -26.27
N ARG A 184 6.14 -17.03 -25.14
CA ARG A 184 4.73 -17.38 -24.92
C ARG A 184 3.80 -16.17 -25.05
N GLY A 185 4.17 -15.05 -24.44
CA GLY A 185 3.39 -13.82 -24.54
C GLY A 185 3.25 -13.32 -25.99
N LEU A 186 4.30 -13.49 -26.80
CA LEU A 186 4.25 -13.15 -28.22
C LEU A 186 3.34 -14.09 -29.02
N GLU A 187 3.28 -15.38 -28.68
CA GLU A 187 2.39 -16.34 -29.33
C GLU A 187 0.92 -16.01 -29.03
N LEU A 188 0.62 -15.73 -27.77
CA LEU A 188 -0.73 -15.37 -27.32
C LEU A 188 -1.18 -14.03 -27.95
N LEU A 189 -0.28 -13.06 -28.12
CA LEU A 189 -0.58 -11.81 -28.85
C LEU A 189 -0.77 -11.99 -30.36
N LYS A 190 -0.30 -13.10 -30.96
CA LYS A 190 -0.60 -13.44 -32.36
C LYS A 190 -2.00 -14.05 -32.51
N GLN A 191 -2.51 -14.68 -31.45
CA GLN A 191 -3.87 -15.27 -31.41
C GLN A 191 -4.93 -14.21 -31.16
N LEU A 192 -4.62 -13.16 -30.38
CA LEU A 192 -5.38 -11.92 -30.33
C LEU A 192 -5.36 -11.30 -31.73
N ASP A 193 -6.48 -11.42 -32.44
CA ASP A 193 -6.63 -11.00 -33.82
C ASP A 193 -6.18 -9.54 -34.01
N LYS A 194 -5.60 -9.24 -35.19
CA LYS A 194 -5.15 -7.88 -35.56
C LYS A 194 -6.24 -6.82 -35.35
N ASP A 195 -7.51 -7.20 -35.51
CA ASP A 195 -8.66 -6.32 -35.40
C ASP A 195 -9.00 -5.95 -33.94
N GLU A 196 -8.71 -6.83 -32.97
CA GLU A 196 -8.91 -6.53 -31.53
C GLU A 196 -7.80 -5.64 -30.97
N LEU A 197 -6.57 -5.83 -31.46
CA LEU A 197 -5.42 -4.97 -31.13
C LEU A 197 -5.66 -3.52 -31.54
N GLU A 198 -6.29 -3.27 -32.70
CA GLU A 198 -6.67 -1.93 -33.15
C GLU A 198 -7.91 -1.36 -32.44
N ALA A 199 -8.83 -2.22 -31.99
CA ALA A 199 -10.04 -1.78 -31.28
C ALA A 199 -9.76 -1.31 -29.85
N ILE A 200 -8.75 -1.87 -29.19
CA ILE A 200 -8.31 -1.44 -27.84
C ILE A 200 -7.65 -0.06 -27.90
N ASP A 201 -6.89 0.23 -28.96
CA ASP A 201 -6.27 1.55 -29.14
C ASP A 201 -7.29 2.67 -29.44
N LYS A 202 -8.45 2.35 -30.03
CA LYS A 202 -9.49 3.32 -30.41
C LYS A 202 -10.52 3.64 -29.31
N LYS A 203 -10.55 2.91 -28.19
CA LYS A 203 -11.51 3.13 -27.09
C LYS A 203 -11.05 4.15 -26.04
N GLU A 204 -9.84 4.71 -26.18
CA GLU A 204 -9.24 5.67 -25.24
C GLU A 204 -9.11 7.11 -25.81
N ASP A 205 -9.63 7.36 -27.02
CA ASP A 205 -9.84 8.71 -27.58
C ASP A 205 -11.31 9.13 -27.43
#